data_AF-A0A1V5VSG2-F1
#
_entry.id   AF-A0A1V5VSG2-F1
#
_cell.length_a   1.000
_cell.length_b   1.000
_cell.length_c   1.000
_cell.angle_alpha   90.00
_cell.angle_beta   90.00
_cell.angle_gamma   90.00
#
_symmetry.space_group_name_H-M   'P 1'
#
loop_
_entity.id
_entity.type
_entity.pdbx_description
1 polymer ?
#
loop_
_entity_poly.entity_id
_entity_poly.type
_entity_poly.pdbx_seq_one_letter_code
_entity_poly.pdbx_strand_id
1 'polypeptide(L)'
;MEEQMLEQFLGIVRDGAFEMLWPDYAPAGAVRLTTVQMGKGRAPESAELDLSKLEGQAIMIAGYDDGDWIYEAQVVDQAGPILTMVVDALFGEEDEFDMESDDEEFEDDFRVDAA
;
A
#
# COMPACT_ATOMS: atom_id res chain seq x y z
N MET A 1 -16.00 -19.57 -10.39
CA MET A 1 -15.44 -19.22 -9.09
C MET A 1 -14.01 -18.86 -9.39
N GLU A 2 -13.67 -17.58 -9.33
CA GLU A 2 -12.26 -17.20 -9.25
C GLU A 2 -11.74 -17.83 -7.96
N GLU A 3 -10.74 -18.69 -8.07
CA GLU A 3 -9.96 -19.10 -6.91
C GLU A 3 -9.27 -17.82 -6.44
N GLN A 4 -9.87 -17.14 -5.46
CA GLN A 4 -9.18 -16.06 -4.78
C GLN A 4 -7.90 -16.68 -4.22
N MET A 5 -6.75 -16.13 -4.63
CA MET A 5 -5.46 -16.66 -4.22
C MET A 5 -5.11 -16.02 -2.89
N LEU A 6 -4.57 -16.83 -1.98
CA LEU A 6 -3.99 -16.31 -0.75
C LEU A 6 -2.74 -15.50 -1.14
N GLU A 7 -2.81 -14.19 -0.90
CA GLU A 7 -1.76 -13.25 -1.26
C GLU A 7 -0.98 -12.82 -0.01
N GLN A 8 0.17 -12.18 -0.25
CA GLN A 8 1.03 -11.64 0.81
C GLN A 8 1.17 -10.14 0.62
N PHE A 9 1.14 -9.41 1.73
CA PHE A 9 1.17 -7.96 1.76
C PHE A 9 2.20 -7.51 2.79
N LEU A 10 3.15 -6.68 2.38
CA LEU A 10 4.12 -6.06 3.27
C LEU A 10 3.65 -4.65 3.59
N GLY A 11 3.73 -4.26 4.85
CA GLY A 11 3.39 -2.90 5.26
C GLY A 11 3.95 -2.54 6.63
N ILE A 12 3.80 -1.28 7.01
CA ILE A 12 4.20 -0.76 8.32
C ILE A 12 2.96 -0.40 9.10
N VAL A 13 2.93 -0.72 10.40
CA VAL A 13 1.86 -0.26 11.28
C VAL A 13 2.18 1.15 11.77
N ARG A 14 1.33 2.12 11.41
CA ARG A 14 1.42 3.51 11.86
C ARG A 14 0.05 3.99 12.33
N ASP A 15 0.00 4.65 13.48
CA ASP A 15 -1.22 5.16 14.10
C ASP A 15 -2.30 4.07 14.30
N GLY A 16 -1.87 2.83 14.57
CA GLY A 16 -2.73 1.65 14.73
C GLY A 16 -3.31 1.10 13.42
N ALA A 17 -2.91 1.63 12.27
CA ALA A 17 -3.37 1.23 10.95
C ALA A 17 -2.25 0.56 10.14
N PHE A 18 -2.62 -0.33 9.21
CA PHE A 18 -1.67 -1.00 8.33
C PHE A 18 -1.49 -0.22 7.04
N GLU A 19 -0.33 0.43 6.90
CA GLU A 19 0.07 1.12 5.67
C GLU A 19 0.74 0.11 4.74
N MET A 20 0.04 -0.25 3.66
CA MET A 20 0.52 -1.23 2.71
C MET A 20 1.62 -0.62 1.84
N LEU A 21 2.75 -1.32 1.72
CA LEU A 21 3.92 -0.90 0.94
C LEU A 21 4.20 -1.83 -0.25
N TRP A 22 3.71 -3.06 -0.18
CA TRP A 22 3.77 -4.01 -1.29
C TRP A 22 2.56 -4.95 -1.24
N PRO A 23 1.96 -5.28 -2.38
CA PRO A 23 2.36 -4.94 -3.76
C PRO A 23 2.13 -3.48 -4.17
N ASP A 24 2.67 -3.08 -5.33
CA ASP A 24 2.73 -1.72 -5.87
C ASP A 24 1.37 -1.12 -6.30
N TYR A 25 0.31 -1.92 -6.26
CA TYR A 25 -1.07 -1.45 -6.39
C TYR A 25 -1.70 -1.08 -5.05
N ALA A 26 -0.89 -0.91 -4.00
CA ALA A 26 -1.35 -0.49 -2.69
C ALA A 26 -2.27 0.75 -2.83
N PRO A 27 -3.46 0.75 -2.20
CA PRO A 27 -4.32 1.91 -2.23
C PRO A 27 -3.63 3.09 -1.54
N ALA A 28 -3.95 4.31 -1.97
CA ALA A 28 -3.48 5.53 -1.32
C ALA A 28 -4.09 5.65 0.09
N GLY A 29 -3.47 4.99 1.07
CA GLY A 29 -3.91 4.98 2.47
C GLY A 29 -3.78 3.62 3.16
N ALA A 30 -4.22 3.59 4.42
CA ALA A 30 -4.17 2.39 5.23
C ALA A 30 -5.27 1.38 4.85
N VAL A 31 -4.89 0.10 4.79
CA VAL A 31 -5.80 -1.01 4.51
C VAL A 31 -6.24 -1.66 5.81
N ARG A 32 -7.52 -2.03 5.89
CA ARG A 32 -8.08 -2.66 7.10
C ARG A 32 -7.95 -4.17 7.04
N LEU A 33 -7.67 -4.79 8.17
CA LEU A 33 -7.39 -6.23 8.27
C LEU A 33 -8.48 -6.92 9.08
N THR A 34 -9.03 -8.03 8.58
CA THR A 34 -10.05 -8.80 9.31
C THR A 34 -9.80 -10.30 9.26
N THR A 35 -10.11 -11.00 10.34
CA THR A 35 -10.08 -12.49 10.37
C THR A 35 -11.37 -13.12 9.82
N VAL A 36 -12.35 -12.32 9.41
CA VAL A 36 -13.60 -12.83 8.83
C VAL A 36 -13.30 -13.53 7.51
N GLN A 37 -13.99 -14.64 7.26
CA GLN A 37 -13.98 -15.31 5.96
C GLN A 37 -14.96 -14.63 5.00
N MET A 38 -14.55 -14.43 3.75
CA MET A 38 -15.42 -13.86 2.73
C MET A 38 -16.72 -14.66 2.57
N GLY A 39 -17.82 -13.95 2.31
CA GLY A 39 -19.12 -14.56 2.02
C GLY A 39 -19.86 -15.17 3.23
N LYS A 40 -19.34 -15.09 4.46
CA LYS A 40 -20.03 -15.61 5.66
C LYS A 40 -21.10 -14.69 6.27
N GLY A 41 -21.44 -13.59 5.61
CA GLY A 41 -22.49 -12.67 6.06
C GLY A 41 -22.23 -11.99 7.41
N ARG A 42 -20.97 -11.94 7.85
CA ARG A 42 -20.53 -11.14 9.00
C ARG A 42 -19.87 -9.86 8.52
N ALA A 43 -20.11 -8.76 9.23
CA ALA A 43 -19.43 -7.51 8.99
C ALA A 43 -17.92 -7.66 9.29
N PRO A 44 -17.01 -7.21 8.41
CA PRO A 44 -15.57 -7.34 8.61
C PRO A 44 -15.07 -6.68 9.90
N GLU A 45 -15.73 -5.60 10.35
CA GLU A 45 -15.45 -4.88 11.60
C GLU A 45 -15.65 -5.74 12.86
N SER A 46 -16.45 -6.81 12.76
CA SER A 46 -16.73 -7.69 13.91
C SER A 46 -15.52 -8.51 14.36
N ALA A 47 -14.50 -8.64 13.52
CA ALA A 47 -13.25 -9.33 13.83
C ALA A 47 -12.04 -8.67 13.17
N GLU A 48 -12.04 -7.34 13.17
CA GLU A 48 -10.91 -6.51 12.76
C GLU A 48 -9.69 -6.78 13.65
N LEU A 49 -8.51 -6.83 13.03
CA LEU A 49 -7.25 -7.04 13.74
C LEU A 49 -6.86 -5.79 14.53
N ASP A 50 -6.64 -5.95 15.84
CA ASP A 50 -6.00 -4.92 16.65
C ASP A 50 -4.48 -4.97 16.45
N LEU A 51 -3.93 -3.93 15.81
CA LEU A 51 -2.51 -3.80 15.48
C LEU A 51 -1.70 -3.01 16.50
N SER A 52 -2.32 -2.53 17.58
CA SER A 52 -1.66 -1.66 18.57
C SER A 52 -0.36 -2.24 19.17
N LYS A 53 -0.22 -3.57 19.20
CA LYS A 53 0.99 -4.26 19.68
C LYS A 53 2.13 -4.31 18.67
N LEU A 54 1.86 -4.00 17.41
CA LEU A 54 2.78 -4.05 16.28
C LEU A 54 3.14 -2.64 15.78
N GLU A 55 2.72 -1.60 16.50
CA GLU A 55 2.97 -0.20 16.17
C GLU A 55 4.45 0.07 15.87
N GLY A 56 4.71 0.73 14.75
CA GLY A 56 6.06 1.05 14.28
C GLY A 56 6.86 -0.15 13.78
N GLN A 57 6.24 -1.29 13.49
CA GLN A 57 6.88 -2.47 12.92
C GLN A 57 6.45 -2.68 11.47
N ALA A 58 7.40 -3.13 10.63
CA ALA A 58 7.06 -3.72 9.35
C ALA A 58 6.55 -5.15 9.59
N ILE A 59 5.42 -5.49 9.00
CA ILE A 59 4.78 -6.80 9.13
C ILE A 59 4.39 -7.35 7.77
N MET A 60 4.40 -8.68 7.66
CA MET A 60 3.87 -9.40 6.51
C MET A 60 2.50 -9.99 6.87
N ILE A 61 1.49 -9.68 6.06
CA ILE A 61 0.13 -10.23 6.16
C ILE A 61 -0.08 -11.24 5.04
N ALA A 62 -0.75 -12.34 5.34
CA ALA A 62 -1.35 -13.21 4.33
C ALA A 62 -2.89 -13.10 4.39
N GLY A 63 -3.56 -13.00 3.24
CA GLY A 63 -5.01 -12.87 3.18
C GLY A 63 -5.56 -12.74 1.75
N TYR A 64 -6.81 -12.31 1.65
CA TYR A 64 -7.51 -12.05 0.39
C TYR A 64 -7.89 -10.58 0.29
N ASP A 65 -7.43 -9.91 -0.76
CA ASP A 65 -7.72 -8.50 -1.01
C ASP A 65 -9.15 -8.31 -1.60
N ASP A 66 -9.86 -7.32 -1.08
CA ASP A 66 -11.18 -6.84 -1.55
C ASP A 66 -11.17 -5.31 -1.77
N GLY A 67 -9.98 -4.70 -1.87
CA GLY A 67 -9.77 -3.25 -1.96
C GLY A 67 -9.56 -2.61 -0.59
N ASP A 68 -10.64 -2.33 0.14
CA ASP A 68 -10.56 -1.64 1.43
C ASP A 68 -10.16 -2.57 2.59
N TRP A 69 -10.28 -3.88 2.37
CA TRP A 69 -10.10 -4.92 3.37
C TRP A 69 -9.26 -6.08 2.87
N ILE A 70 -8.38 -6.57 3.75
CA ILE A 70 -7.79 -7.89 3.61
C ILE A 70 -8.55 -8.86 4.53
N TYR A 71 -9.22 -9.82 3.92
CA TYR A 71 -9.97 -10.87 4.60
C TYR A 71 -9.09 -12.07 4.95
N GLU A 72 -9.53 -12.83 5.96
CA GLU A 72 -8.77 -13.95 6.54
C GLU A 72 -7.33 -13.58 6.91
N ALA A 73 -7.13 -12.28 7.23
CA ALA A 73 -5.83 -11.68 7.44
C ALA A 73 -5.10 -12.32 8.62
N GLN A 74 -3.86 -12.73 8.36
CA GLN A 74 -2.96 -13.31 9.35
C GLN A 74 -1.59 -12.67 9.24
N VAL A 75 -1.05 -12.24 10.39
CA VAL A 75 0.35 -11.82 10.47
C VAL A 75 1.23 -13.06 10.38
N VAL A 76 2.02 -13.16 9.31
CA VAL A 76 2.90 -14.30 9.05
C VAL A 76 4.36 -14.02 9.38
N ASP A 77 4.77 -12.74 9.39
CA ASP A 77 6.10 -12.32 9.84
C ASP A 77 6.09 -10.89 10.42
N GLN A 78 7.06 -10.60 11.28
CA GLN A 78 7.22 -9.31 11.98
C GLN A 78 8.70 -8.92 12.02
N ALA A 79 9.00 -7.74 11.49
CA ALA A 79 10.35 -7.20 11.48
C ALA A 79 10.72 -6.57 12.84
N GLY A 80 11.98 -6.75 13.23
CA GLY A 80 12.58 -5.94 14.30
C GLY A 80 12.94 -4.53 13.82
N PRO A 81 13.26 -3.60 14.75
CA PRO A 81 13.40 -2.16 14.43
C PRO A 81 14.37 -1.84 13.29
N ILE A 82 15.54 -2.49 13.23
CA ILE A 82 16.53 -2.25 12.17
C ILE A 82 15.97 -2.65 10.80
N LEU A 83 15.29 -3.79 10.72
CA LEU A 83 14.73 -4.25 9.47
C LEU A 83 13.50 -3.41 9.06
N THR A 84 12.70 -2.94 10.03
CA THR A 84 11.63 -1.97 9.76
C THR A 84 12.18 -0.71 9.10
N MET A 85 13.27 -0.14 9.62
CA MET A 85 13.91 1.04 9.01
C MET A 85 14.37 0.78 7.57
N VAL A 86 14.84 -0.43 7.27
CA VAL A 86 15.24 -0.82 5.91
C VAL A 86 14.04 -0.96 4.98
N VAL A 87 12.93 -1.55 5.47
CA VAL A 87 11.68 -1.65 4.71
C VAL A 87 11.16 -0.25 4.39
N ASP A 88 11.10 0.63 5.39
CA ASP A 88 10.62 2.01 5.22
C ASP A 88 11.46 2.77 4.18
N ALA A 89 12.79 2.70 4.26
CA ALA A 89 13.67 3.37 3.32
C ALA A 89 13.60 2.84 1.88
N LEU A 90 13.11 1.62 1.66
CA LEU A 90 13.02 1.00 0.33
C LEU A 90 11.64 1.14 -0.31
N PHE A 91 10.59 1.26 0.51
CA PHE A 91 9.21 1.19 0.03
C PHE A 91 8.31 2.32 0.55
N GLY A 92 8.71 3.06 1.57
CA GLY A 92 7.90 4.11 2.21
C GLY A 92 7.93 5.48 1.52
N GLU A 93 8.73 5.64 0.47
CA GLU A 93 8.77 6.87 -0.33
C GLU A 93 7.76 6.78 -1.49
N GLU A 94 6.56 7.28 -1.26
CA GLU A 94 5.80 7.98 -2.30
C GLU A 94 5.99 9.49 -2.10
N ASP A 95 7.22 9.98 -2.30
CA ASP A 95 7.39 11.40 -2.58
C ASP A 95 6.82 11.64 -3.98
N GLU A 96 5.71 12.37 -4.01
CA GLU A 96 5.20 13.20 -5.09
C GLU A 96 6.31 13.63 -6.07
N PHE A 97 6.60 12.83 -7.10
CA PHE A 97 7.09 13.39 -8.35
C PHE A 97 5.85 13.83 -9.14
N ASP A 98 5.26 14.94 -8.70
CA ASP A 98 4.63 15.87 -9.63
C ASP A 98 5.75 16.29 -10.61
N MET A 99 5.94 15.50 -11.66
CA MET A 99 6.51 16.03 -12.89
C MET A 99 5.49 17.05 -13.38
N GLU A 100 5.60 18.29 -12.90
CA GLU A 100 5.24 19.45 -13.70
C GLU A 100 5.96 19.25 -15.03
N SER A 101 5.20 18.77 -16.01
CA SER A 101 5.63 18.68 -17.38
C SER A 101 5.72 20.13 -17.83
N ASP A 102 6.90 20.71 -17.66
CA ASP A 102 7.29 21.92 -18.37
C ASP A 102 7.34 21.55 -19.87
N ASP A 103 6.15 21.45 -20.48
CA ASP A 103 5.97 21.59 -21.90
C ASP A 103 6.31 23.05 -22.24
N GLU A 104 7.60 23.37 -22.28
CA GLU A 104 8.07 24.59 -22.93
C GLU A 104 7.69 24.48 -24.42
N GLU A 105 6.58 25.12 -24.80
CA GLU A 105 6.25 25.41 -26.20
C GLU A 105 7.42 26.19 -26.81
N PHE A 106 8.28 25.49 -27.55
CA PHE A 106 9.26 26.10 -28.44
C PHE A 106 8.51 26.84 -29.56
N GLU A 107 8.33 28.15 -29.40
CA GLU A 107 7.99 29.03 -30.52
C GLU A 107 9.18 29.07 -31.50
N ASP A 108 9.05 28.33 -32.60
CA ASP A 108 9.99 28.36 -33.73
C ASP A 108 9.93 29.75 -34.41
N ASP A 109 10.88 30.65 -34.07
CA ASP A 109 11.11 31.94 -34.74
C ASP A 109 11.64 31.70 -36.16
N PHE A 110 10.74 31.36 -37.08
CA PHE A 110 11.05 31.21 -38.50
C PHE A 110 11.24 32.60 -39.15
N ARG A 111 12.45 33.14 -39.07
CA ARG A 111 12.88 34.28 -39.89
C ARG A 111 12.91 33.88 -41.36
N VAL A 112 11.97 34.39 -42.15
CA VAL A 112 12.07 34.42 -43.61
C VAL A 112 12.70 35.75 -44.03
N ASP A 113 14.01 35.72 -44.28
CA ASP A 113 14.67 36.73 -45.11
C ASP A 113 14.24 36.51 -46.56
N ALA A 114 13.69 37.55 -47.20
CA ALA A 114 13.50 37.59 -48.64
C ALA A 114 14.05 38.91 -49.19
N ALA A 115 14.96 38.75 -50.16
CA ALA A 115 15.73 39.76 -50.89
C ALA A 115 14.90 40.53 -51.94
#